data_AF-A0A5C3KK71-F1
#
_entry.id   AF-A0A5C3KK71-F1
#
_cell.length_a   1.000
_cell.length_b   1.000
_cell.length_c   1.000
_cell.angle_alpha   90.00
_cell.angle_beta   90.00
_cell.angle_gamma   90.00
#
_symmetry.space_group_name_H-M   'P 1'
#
loop_
_entity.id
_entity.type
_entity.pdbx_description
1 polymer ?
#
loop_
_entity_poly.entity_id
_entity_poly.type
_entity_poly.pdbx_seq_one_letter_code
_entity_poly.pdbx_strand_id
1 'polypeptide(L)'
;KSQTAQLALLNDAYLSNDWDVILLQESSLTYYRNIRTPSHYTPINPPGRHRTAKNPRSGIWVNTKVSSNTWQELDVPNTIDITAVHFRDGANKLSIFKIYN
;
A
#
# COMPACT_ATOMS: atom_id res chain seq x y z
N LYS A 1 4.26 18.38 2.41
CA LYS A 1 4.01 16.92 2.28
C LYS A 1 5.27 16.31 1.69
N SER A 2 6.00 15.53 2.48
CA SER A 2 7.44 15.37 2.26
C SER A 2 7.74 14.32 1.20
N GLN A 3 7.80 14.76 -0.06
CA GLN A 3 8.43 13.99 -1.15
C GLN A 3 9.81 13.46 -0.72
N THR A 4 10.54 14.23 0.09
CA THR A 4 11.79 13.83 0.72
C THR A 4 11.66 12.60 1.61
N ALA A 5 10.62 12.50 2.44
CA ALA A 5 10.42 11.35 3.31
C ALA A 5 10.13 10.06 2.52
N GLN A 6 9.31 10.15 1.46
CA GLN A 6 9.09 8.97 0.62
C GLN A 6 10.31 8.64 -0.23
N LEU A 7 11.07 9.63 -0.70
CA LEU A 7 12.35 9.37 -1.36
C LEU A 7 13.35 8.71 -0.40
N ALA A 8 13.40 9.09 0.87
CA ALA A 8 14.23 8.42 1.87
C ALA A 8 13.82 6.95 2.03
N LEU A 9 12.52 6.67 2.16
CA LEU A 9 11.97 5.31 2.17
C LEU A 9 12.32 4.52 0.88
N LEU A 10 12.16 5.13 -0.29
CA LEU A 10 12.44 4.47 -1.57
C LEU A 10 13.93 4.10 -1.74
N ASN A 11 14.83 4.83 -1.09
CA ASN A 11 16.28 4.62 -1.18
C ASN A 11 16.86 3.87 0.03
N ASP A 12 16.02 3.41 0.96
CA ASP A 12 16.46 2.62 2.10
C ASP A 12 16.76 1.17 1.68
N ALA A 13 18.04 0.79 1.72
CA ALA A 13 18.52 -0.52 1.32
C ALA A 13 18.08 -1.66 2.25
N TYR A 14 17.74 -1.36 3.51
CA TYR A 14 17.37 -2.36 4.51
C TYR A 14 15.86 -2.48 4.70
N LEU A 15 15.09 -1.57 4.10
CA LEU A 15 13.64 -1.51 4.26
C LEU A 15 12.93 -2.86 4.03
N SER A 16 13.36 -3.63 3.03
CA SER A 16 12.76 -4.93 2.70
C SER A 16 13.21 -6.09 3.62
N ASN A 17 14.18 -5.87 4.50
CA ASN A 17 14.59 -6.82 5.54
C ASN A 17 13.87 -6.55 6.86
N ASP A 18 13.53 -5.29 7.12
CA ASP A 18 12.97 -4.87 8.40
C ASP A 18 11.43 -4.92 8.43
N TRP A 19 10.78 -4.82 7.26
CA TRP A 19 9.31 -4.68 7.20
C TRP A 19 8.66 -5.57 6.14
N ASP A 20 7.59 -6.26 6.54
CA ASP A 20 6.73 -7.03 5.62
C ASP A 20 5.62 -6.18 5.01
N VAL A 21 5.11 -5.21 5.78
CA VAL A 21 3.99 -4.36 5.39
C VAL A 21 4.27 -2.92 5.80
N ILE A 22 4.11 -1.98 4.88
CA ILE A 22 4.28 -0.54 5.13
C ILE A 22 2.98 0.18 4.79
N LEU A 23 2.49 0.99 5.72
CA LEU A 23 1.27 1.79 5.58
C LEU A 23 1.65 3.24 5.24
N LEU A 24 1.07 3.79 4.18
CA LEU A 24 1.45 5.10 3.65
C LEU A 24 0.29 6.09 3.64
N GLN A 25 0.61 7.31 4.05
CA GLN A 25 -0.28 8.47 4.02
C GLN A 25 0.31 9.54 3.09
N GLU A 26 -0.52 10.06 2.20
CA GLU A 26 -0.15 11.14 1.25
C GLU A 26 1.05 10.79 0.38
N SER A 27 1.12 9.53 -0.06
CA SER A 27 2.21 9.08 -0.92
C SER A 27 2.19 9.79 -2.27
N SER A 28 3.39 10.08 -2.75
CA SER A 28 3.66 10.48 -4.12
C SER A 28 3.21 9.38 -5.08
N LEU A 29 2.62 9.86 -6.17
CA LEU A 29 2.02 9.02 -7.20
C LEU A 29 2.86 9.07 -8.48
N THR A 30 2.72 8.03 -9.30
CA THR A 30 3.14 8.04 -10.69
C THR A 30 2.17 8.88 -11.52
N TYR A 31 2.51 9.13 -12.79
CA TYR A 31 1.60 9.76 -13.74
C TYR A 31 0.24 9.04 -13.84
N TYR A 32 0.24 7.71 -13.74
CA TYR A 32 -0.96 6.88 -13.76
C TYR A 32 -1.69 6.77 -12.41
N ARG A 33 -1.37 7.65 -11.45
CA ARG A 33 -1.99 7.70 -10.11
C ARG A 33 -1.84 6.40 -9.30
N ASN A 34 -0.80 5.62 -9.57
CA ASN A 34 -0.37 4.53 -8.71
C ASN A 34 0.61 5.06 -7.66
N ILE A 35 0.61 4.49 -6.46
CA ILE A 35 1.61 4.80 -5.44
C ILE A 35 3.01 4.44 -5.97
N ARG A 36 3.95 5.40 -5.92
CA ARG A 36 5.37 5.12 -6.24
C ARG A 36 5.92 4.15 -5.22
N THR A 37 6.49 3.04 -5.66
CA THR A 37 6.79 1.88 -4.81
C THR A 37 8.13 1.29 -5.22
N PRO A 38 9.01 0.90 -4.27
CA PRO A 38 10.28 0.27 -4.60
C PRO A 38 10.05 -1.17 -5.09
N SER A 39 11.00 -1.72 -5.86
CA SER A 39 10.86 -3.02 -6.55
C SER A 39 10.62 -4.22 -5.62
N HIS A 40 11.06 -4.13 -4.36
CA HIS A 40 10.90 -5.18 -3.35
C HIS A 40 9.51 -5.20 -2.69
N TYR A 41 8.59 -4.36 -3.17
CA TYR A 41 7.25 -4.21 -2.62
C TYR A 41 6.19 -4.19 -3.72
N THR A 42 5.06 -4.82 -3.44
CA THR A 42 3.84 -4.74 -4.25
C THR A 42 2.91 -3.66 -3.68
N PRO A 43 2.51 -2.66 -4.49
CA PRO A 43 1.59 -1.62 -4.03
C PRO A 43 0.13 -2.07 -4.07
N ILE A 44 -0.54 -1.91 -2.94
CA ILE A 44 -2.00 -1.98 -2.85
C ILE A 44 -2.52 -0.54 -2.84
N ASN A 45 -3.41 -0.26 -3.77
CA ASN A 45 -4.00 1.05 -3.96
C ASN A 45 -5.50 0.97 -3.66
N PRO A 46 -6.15 2.08 -3.25
CA PRO A 46 -7.60 2.10 -3.10
C PRO A 46 -8.29 1.70 -4.43
N PRO A 47 -9.23 0.75 -4.41
CA PRO A 47 -9.90 0.26 -5.62
C PRO A 47 -10.74 1.34 -6.30
N GLY A 48 -11.29 2.28 -5.53
CA GLY A 48 -12.06 3.42 -6.04
C GLY A 48 -11.26 4.44 -6.86
N ARG A 49 -9.91 4.36 -6.93
CA ARG A 49 -9.07 5.40 -7.54
C ARG A 49 -9.40 5.71 -9.01
N HIS A 50 -9.82 4.69 -9.76
CA HIS A 50 -10.16 4.81 -11.18
C HIS A 50 -11.55 5.42 -11.41
N ARG A 51 -12.38 5.51 -10.37
CA ARG A 51 -13.75 6.04 -10.44
C ARG A 51 -13.84 7.52 -10.04
N THR A 52 -12.70 8.16 -9.76
CA THR A 52 -12.64 9.55 -9.30
C THR A 52 -11.42 10.26 -9.86
N ALA A 53 -11.51 11.59 -10.02
CA ALA A 53 -10.39 12.45 -10.35
C ALA A 53 -9.49 12.76 -9.14
N LYS A 54 -9.94 12.47 -7.92
CA LYS A 54 -9.19 12.76 -6.68
C LYS A 54 -8.03 11.79 -6.49
N ASN A 55 -6.85 12.29 -6.14
CA ASN A 55 -5.70 11.44 -5.89
C ASN A 55 -5.88 10.56 -4.63
N PRO A 56 -5.56 9.25 -4.69
CA PRO A 56 -5.55 8.41 -3.50
C PRO A 56 -4.55 8.95 -2.48
N ARG A 57 -4.96 8.97 -1.21
CA ARG A 57 -4.13 9.43 -0.07
C ARG A 57 -3.79 8.32 0.91
N SER A 58 -4.30 7.13 0.61
CA SER A 58 -4.08 5.90 1.33
C SER A 58 -3.36 4.90 0.44
N GLY A 59 -2.41 4.18 1.02
CA GLY A 59 -1.64 3.17 0.33
C GLY A 59 -1.05 2.15 1.27
N ILE A 60 -0.85 0.95 0.77
CA ILE A 60 -0.15 -0.12 1.48
C ILE A 60 0.90 -0.70 0.54
N TRP A 61 2.08 -1.00 1.06
CA TRP A 61 3.07 -1.83 0.40
C TRP A 61 3.13 -3.17 1.10
N VAL A 62 3.12 -4.26 0.33
CA VAL A 62 3.39 -5.62 0.83
C VAL A 62 4.72 -6.08 0.25
N ASN A 63 5.63 -6.50 1.11
CA ASN A 63 6.95 -6.97 0.72
C ASN A 63 6.81 -8.20 -0.20
N THR A 64 7.58 -8.24 -1.29
CA THR A 64 7.53 -9.36 -2.25
C THR A 64 8.03 -10.68 -1.67
N LYS A 65 8.69 -10.67 -0.51
CA LYS A 65 9.04 -11.87 0.26
C LYS A 65 7.81 -12.56 0.86
N VAL A 66 6.72 -11.82 1.08
CA VAL A 66 5.44 -12.39 1.51
C VAL A 66 4.76 -13.03 0.31
N SER A 67 4.48 -14.32 0.40
CA SER A 67 3.87 -15.09 -0.69
C SER A 67 2.55 -14.46 -1.13
N SER A 68 2.40 -14.18 -2.43
CA SER A 68 1.17 -13.60 -3.01
C SER A 68 -0.07 -14.48 -2.83
N ASN A 69 0.09 -15.76 -2.47
CA ASN A 69 -1.01 -16.67 -2.17
C ASN A 69 -1.54 -16.52 -0.74
N THR A 70 -0.82 -15.79 0.11
CA THR A 70 -1.15 -15.61 1.53
C THR A 70 -1.85 -14.29 1.81
N TRP A 71 -2.06 -13.44 0.80
CA TRP A 71 -2.76 -12.17 0.98
C TRP A 71 -3.58 -11.78 -0.23
N GLN A 72 -4.55 -10.90 0.01
CA GLN A 72 -5.34 -10.27 -1.05
C GLN A 72 -5.72 -8.84 -0.67
N GLU A 73 -5.89 -8.00 -1.69
CA GLU A 73 -6.50 -6.69 -1.54
C GLU A 73 -7.96 -6.85 -1.07
N LEU A 74 -8.42 -5.98 -0.17
CA LEU A 74 -9.82 -5.90 0.22
C LEU A 74 -10.48 -4.70 -0.46
N ASP A 75 -11.60 -4.95 -1.13
CA ASP A 75 -12.41 -3.88 -1.70
C ASP A 75 -13.17 -3.14 -0.60
N VAL A 76 -12.85 -1.85 -0.43
CA VAL A 76 -13.59 -0.95 0.45
C VAL A 76 -14.32 0.03 -0.46
N PRO A 77 -15.63 -0.18 -0.70
CA PRO A 77 -16.35 0.56 -1.72
C PRO A 77 -16.50 2.04 -1.34
N ASN A 78 -16.70 2.87 -2.37
CA ASN A 78 -17.06 4.29 -2.24
C ASN A 78 -16.04 5.18 -1.52
N THR A 79 -14.77 4.76 -1.41
CA THR A 79 -13.70 5.59 -0.84
C THR A 79 -12.35 5.41 -1.55
N ILE A 80 -11.52 6.45 -1.48
CA ILE A 80 -10.10 6.43 -1.87
C ILE A 80 -9.16 6.74 -0.70
N ASP A 81 -9.74 6.88 0.49
CA ASP A 81 -9.05 7.22 1.72
C ASP A 81 -8.82 5.99 2.62
N ILE A 82 -9.34 4.84 2.21
CA ILE A 82 -9.10 3.55 2.86
C ILE A 82 -8.43 2.60 1.87
N THR A 83 -7.37 1.93 2.34
CA THR A 83 -6.74 0.81 1.65
C THR A 83 -6.66 -0.35 2.62
N ALA A 84 -7.01 -1.54 2.16
CA ALA A 84 -7.06 -2.69 3.03
C ALA A 84 -6.47 -3.93 2.36
N VAL A 85 -5.86 -4.77 3.19
CA VAL A 85 -5.25 -6.03 2.81
C VAL A 85 -5.64 -7.10 3.83
N HIS A 86 -5.89 -8.31 3.35
CA HIS A 86 -6.22 -9.46 4.16
C HIS A 86 -5.18 -10.55 3.96
N PHE A 87 -4.50 -10.92 5.04
CA PHE A 87 -3.56 -12.03 5.11
C PHE A 87 -4.26 -13.28 5.64
N ARG A 88 -3.86 -14.43 5.11
CA ARG A 88 -4.34 -15.76 5.47
C ARG A 88 -3.16 -16.72 5.58
N ASP A 89 -3.13 -17.46 6.66
CA ASP A 89 -2.22 -18.59 6.86
C ASP A 89 -2.95 -19.72 7.58
N GLY A 90 -3.43 -20.71 6.82
CA GLY A 90 -4.31 -21.75 7.32
C GLY A 90 -5.58 -21.18 7.96
N ALA A 91 -5.75 -21.40 9.26
CA ALA A 91 -6.88 -20.87 10.04
C ALA A 91 -6.67 -19.42 10.52
N ASN A 92 -5.42 -18.92 10.50
CA ASN A 92 -5.08 -17.58 10.95
C ASN A 92 -5.44 -16.54 9.88
N LYS A 93 -5.98 -15.41 10.34
CA LYS A 93 -6.41 -14.31 9.49
C LYS A 93 -6.02 -12.98 10.11
N LEU A 94 -5.51 -12.07 9.29
CA LEU A 94 -5.19 -10.71 9.69
C LEU A 94 -5.69 -9.74 8.61
N SER A 95 -6.54 -8.80 8.99
CA SER A 95 -6.95 -7.72 8.09
C SER A 95 -6.35 -6.41 8.58
N ILE A 96 -5.63 -5.71 7.69
CA ILE A 96 -5.04 -4.41 7.98
C ILE A 96 -5.79 -3.35 7.17
N PHE A 97 -6.26 -2.31 7.85
CA PHE A 97 -6.94 -1.16 7.25
C PHE A 97 -6.08 0.07 7.47
N LYS A 98 -5.55 0.64 6.38
CA LYS A 98 -4.95 1.97 6.41
C LYS A 98 -6.05 2.98 6.13
N ILE A 99 -6.25 3.91 7.07
CA ILE A 99 -7.27 4.96 6.98
C ILE A 99 -6.57 6.31 6.91
N TYR A 100 -6.98 7.15 5.97
CA TYR A 100 -6.67 8.58 5.93
C TYR A 100 -7.86 9.35 6.53
N ASN A 101 -7.63 10.08 7.63
CA ASN A 101 -8.60 10.99 8.25
C ASN A 101 -8.14 12.45 8.08
#